data_AF-A0A1M6T0Y0-F1
#
_entry.id   AF-A0A1M6T0Y0-F1
#
_cell.length_a   1.000
_cell.length_b   1.000
_cell.length_c   1.000
_cell.angle_alpha   90.00
_cell.angle_beta   90.00
_cell.angle_gamma   90.00
#
_symmetry.space_group_name_H-M   'P 1'
#
loop_
_entity.id
_entity.type
_entity.pdbx_description
1 polymer ?
#
loop_
_entity_poly.entity_id
_entity_poly.type
_entity_poly.pdbx_seq_one_letter_code
_entity_poly.pdbx_strand_id
1 'polypeptide(L)' 'MANLIPVAKTVGSNRIVPTISIPYPLGDPNTSKEQQWKLRYHRVGVALEALETDIEDQTVFKVKI' A
#
# COMPACT_ATOMS: atom_id res chain seq x y z
N MET A 1 -3.63 -3.35 2.24
CA MET A 1 -3.33 -2.23 1.31
C MET A 1 -4.58 -1.38 1.17
N ALA A 2 -4.47 -0.05 1.29
CA ALA A 2 -5.62 0.86 1.25
C ALA A 2 -5.27 2.22 0.61
N ASN A 3 -6.22 2.80 -0.13
CA ASN A 3 -6.13 4.18 -0.66
C ASN A 3 -6.77 5.19 0.30
N LEU A 4 -7.89 4.82 0.92
CA LEU A 4 -8.60 5.63 1.90
C LEU A 4 -8.00 5.41 3.30
N ILE A 5 -6.80 5.96 3.54
CA ILE A 5 -6.09 5.84 4.82
C ILE A 5 -6.96 6.26 6.02
N PRO A 6 -7.71 7.39 5.99
CA PRO A 6 -8.57 7.77 7.11
C PRO A 6 -9.63 6.71 7.42
N VAL A 7 -10.28 6.16 6.39
CA VAL A 7 -11.29 5.10 6.55
C VAL A 7 -10.65 3.84 7.14
N ALA A 8 -9.48 3.44 6.63
CA ALA A 8 -8.75 2.28 7.15
C ALA A 8 -8.42 2.44 8.64
N LYS A 9 -8.02 3.64 9.08
CA LYS A 9 -7.83 3.95 10.50
C LYS A 9 -9.12 3.83 11.30
N THR A 10 -10.21 4.46 10.82
CA THR A 10 -11.51 4.45 11.49
C THR A 10 -12.07 3.04 11.70
N VAL A 11 -11.87 2.12 10.74
CA VAL A 11 -12.36 0.73 10.86
C VAL A 11 -11.41 -0.18 11.66
N GLY A 12 -10.33 0.35 12.24
CA GLY A 12 -9.43 -0.41 13.10
C GLY A 12 -8.37 -1.23 12.35
N SER A 13 -8.07 -0.93 11.08
CA SER A 13 -6.96 -1.60 10.39
C SER A 13 -5.64 -1.29 11.10
N ASN A 14 -4.96 -2.33 11.59
CA ASN A 14 -3.72 -2.17 12.38
C ASN A 14 -2.47 -1.99 11.50
N ARG A 15 -2.46 -2.58 10.30
CA ARG A 15 -1.36 -2.45 9.33
C ARG A 15 -1.88 -1.86 8.02
N ILE A 16 -1.45 -0.66 7.69
CA ILE A 16 -1.95 0.09 6.54
C ILE A 16 -0.82 0.34 5.56
N VAL A 17 -0.88 -0.30 4.39
CA VAL A 17 0.05 -0.06 3.28
C VAL A 17 -0.65 0.85 2.24
N PRO A 18 -0.19 2.09 2.03
CA PRO A 18 -0.80 3.02 1.09
C PRO A 18 -0.71 2.59 -0.37
N THR A 19 -1.81 2.78 -1.09
CA THR A 19 -1.90 2.63 -2.56
C THR A 19 -1.90 4.00 -3.26
N ILE A 20 -1.76 4.04 -4.59
CA ILE A 20 -1.58 5.32 -5.33
C ILE A 20 -2.85 6.14 -5.47
N SER A 21 -3.92 5.54 -5.99
CA SER A 21 -5.12 6.26 -6.40
C SER A 21 -6.40 5.49 -6.06
N ILE A 22 -7.54 6.14 -6.25
CA ILE A 22 -8.85 5.49 -6.16
C ILE A 22 -9.16 4.64 -7.41
N PRO A 23 -9.13 5.18 -8.64
CA PRO A 23 -9.52 4.42 -9.82
C PRO A 23 -8.53 3.30 -10.18
N TYR A 24 -7.27 3.35 -9.74
CA TYR A 24 -6.27 2.30 -9.97
C TYR A 24 -5.30 2.24 -8.78
N PRO A 25 -5.64 1.52 -7.69
CA PRO A 25 -4.82 1.53 -6.47
C PRO A 25 -3.42 0.93 -6.67
N LEU A 26 -3.24 0.05 -7.68
CA LEU A 26 -2.00 -0.67 -7.93
C LEU A 26 -1.50 -0.52 -9.38
N GLY A 27 -1.87 0.54 -10.06
CA GLY A 27 -1.36 0.83 -11.40
C GLY A 27 -1.78 2.19 -11.93
N ASP A 28 -1.28 2.52 -13.11
CA ASP A 28 -1.76 3.63 -13.92
C ASP A 28 -1.82 3.13 -15.37
N PRO A 29 -2.99 3.13 -16.02
CA PRO A 29 -3.14 2.64 -17.39
C PRO A 29 -2.29 3.43 -18.41
N ASN A 30 -1.86 4.65 -18.08
CA ASN A 30 -1.02 5.47 -18.95
C ASN A 30 0.47 5.16 -18.84
N THR A 31 0.87 4.28 -17.92
CA THR A 31 2.28 3.92 -17.68
C THR A 31 2.63 2.59 -18.34
N SER A 32 3.93 2.38 -18.59
CA SER A 32 4.40 1.15 -19.23
C SER A 32 4.15 -0.09 -18.36
N LYS A 33 4.04 -1.27 -18.98
CA LYS A 33 3.90 -2.55 -18.24
C LYS A 33 5.01 -2.75 -17.21
N GLU A 34 6.23 -2.31 -17.53
CA GLU A 34 7.39 -2.42 -16.64
C GLU A 34 7.24 -1.51 -15.41
N GLN A 35 6.83 -0.26 -15.59
CA GLN A 35 6.58 0.67 -14.48
C GLN A 35 5.48 0.15 -13.57
N GLN A 36 4.39 -0.35 -14.15
CA GLN A 36 3.30 -0.96 -13.39
C GLN A 36 3.76 -2.21 -12.63
N TRP A 37 4.65 -3.01 -13.22
CA TRP A 37 5.21 -4.19 -12.55
C TRP A 37 6.08 -3.80 -11.36
N LYS A 38 7.03 -2.86 -11.53
CA LYS A 38 7.88 -2.35 -10.43
C LYS A 38 7.04 -1.81 -9.28
N LEU A 39 6.00 -1.05 -9.63
CA LEU A 39 5.05 -0.48 -8.70
C LEU A 39 4.34 -1.55 -7.86
N ARG A 40 3.84 -2.62 -8.50
CA ARG A 40 3.18 -3.73 -7.81
C ARG A 40 4.17 -4.53 -6.96
N TYR A 41 5.33 -4.82 -7.51
CA TYR A 41 6.38 -5.59 -6.82
C TYR A 41 6.79 -4.93 -5.51
N HIS A 42 7.11 -3.62 -5.56
CA HIS A 42 7.46 -2.85 -4.36
C HIS A 42 6.35 -2.84 -3.31
N ARG A 43 5.09 -2.56 -3.70
CA ARG A 43 3.96 -2.51 -2.75
C ARG A 43 3.66 -3.86 -2.11
N VAL A 44 3.76 -4.94 -2.86
CA VAL A 44 3.61 -6.30 -2.31
C VAL A 44 4.74 -6.60 -1.33
N GLY A 45 5.99 -6.23 -1.65
CA GLY A 45 7.12 -6.34 -0.73
C GLY A 45 6.87 -5.63 0.61
N VAL A 46 6.45 -4.35 0.57
CA VAL A 46 6.09 -3.60 1.79
C VAL A 46 4.93 -4.24 2.55
N ALA A 47 3.97 -4.84 1.84
CA ALA A 47 2.86 -5.55 2.48
C ALA A 47 3.31 -6.83 3.20
N LEU A 48 4.26 -7.57 2.64
CA LEU A 48 4.85 -8.74 3.29
C LEU A 48 5.66 -8.31 4.52
N GLU A 49 6.53 -7.29 4.40
CA GLU A 49 7.27 -6.72 5.52
C GLU A 49 6.33 -6.25 6.64
N ALA A 50 5.21 -5.60 6.29
CA ALA A 50 4.23 -5.16 7.26
C ALA A 50 3.62 -6.32 8.09
N LEU A 51 3.41 -7.49 7.47
CA LEU A 51 2.88 -8.67 8.17
C LEU A 51 3.87 -9.22 9.19
N GLU A 52 5.16 -9.12 8.90
CA GLU A 52 6.25 -9.61 9.75
C GLU A 52 6.71 -8.58 10.79
N THR A 53 6.30 -7.32 10.64
CA THR A 53 6.67 -6.25 11.56
C THR A 53 5.82 -6.30 12.83
N ASP A 54 6.48 -6.36 13.99
CA ASP A 54 5.86 -6.13 15.29
C ASP A 54 5.38 -4.69 15.40
N ILE A 55 4.12 -4.51 15.80
CA ILE A 55 3.50 -3.19 15.97
C ILE A 55 2.74 -3.14 17.29
N GLU A 56 2.80 -1.99 17.95
CA GLU A 56 2.02 -1.70 19.17
C GLU A 56 0.77 -0.87 18.85
N ASP A 57 0.83 -0.04 17.81
CA ASP A 57 -0.23 0.87 17.37
C ASP A 57 -0.56 0.71 15.87
N GLN A 58 -1.70 1.27 15.46
CA GLN A 58 -2.06 1.35 14.03
C GLN A 58 -0.95 2.04 13.22
N THR A 59 -0.32 1.27 12.33
CA THR A 59 0.88 1.72 11.62
C THR A 59 0.59 1.90 10.14
N VAL A 60 0.97 3.07 9.61
CA VAL A 60 0.97 3.35 8.18
C VAL A 60 2.38 3.13 7.64
N PHE A 61 2.56 2.10 6.83
CA PHE A 61 3.84 1.71 6.27
C PHE A 61 4.24 2.61 5.11
N LYS A 62 5.52 2.96 5.03
CA LYS A 62 6.04 3.85 3.98
C LYS A 62 6.17 3.08 2.68
N VAL A 63 5.57 3.61 1.62
CA VAL A 63 5.78 3.15 0.23
C VAL A 63 6.57 4.22 -0.51
N LYS A 64 7.62 3.82 -1.23
CA LYS A 64 8.45 4.69 -2.07
C LYS A 64 8.46 4.09 -3.47
N ILE A 65 7.76 4.70 -4.41
CA ILE A 65 7.75 4.33 -5.83
C ILE A 65 7.80 5.61 -6.65
#